data_AF-A0A8T7GS44-F1
#
_entry.id   AF-A0A8T7GS44-F1
#
_cell.length_a   1.000
_cell.length_b   1.000
_cell.length_c   1.000
_cell.angle_alpha   90.00
_cell.angle_beta   90.00
_cell.angle_gamma   90.00
#
_symmetry.space_group_name_H-M   'P 1'
#
loop_
_entity.id
_entity.type
_entity.pdbx_description
1 polymer ?
#
loop_
_entity_poly.entity_id
_entity_poly.type
_entity_poly.pdbx_seq_one_letter_code
_entity_poly.pdbx_strand_id
1 'polypeptide(L)'
;MPSRGIARAAARLVNKNSILYLRVHGDGLVRAAVRGDSGSVYIVEVDFNSGRARCTCPGFMYRGRCKHVIAVRNYLHYLAERRLRRNLPPHAPQASV
;
A
#
# COMPACT_ATOMS: atom_id res chain seq x y z
N MET A 1 -9.74 -3.12 12.48
CA MET A 1 -10.01 -3.11 11.02
C MET A 1 -10.47 -1.72 10.56
N PRO A 2 -10.11 -1.25 9.36
CA PRO A 2 -10.60 0.03 8.83
C PRO A 2 -12.11 -0.04 8.55
N SER A 3 -12.81 1.09 8.65
CA SER A 3 -14.22 1.14 8.29
C SER A 3 -14.41 0.89 6.78
N ARG A 4 -15.58 0.34 6.39
CA ARG A 4 -15.92 0.06 4.97
C ARG A 4 -15.69 1.28 4.07
N GLY A 5 -16.02 2.48 4.56
CA GLY A 5 -15.81 3.74 3.82
C GLY A 5 -14.33 4.06 3.57
N ILE A 6 -13.47 3.86 4.57
CA ILE A 6 -12.03 4.10 4.43
C ILE A 6 -11.40 3.08 3.46
N ALA A 7 -11.79 1.80 3.55
CA ALA A 7 -11.28 0.76 2.67
C ALA A 7 -11.64 1.03 1.19
N ARG A 8 -12.90 1.41 0.90
CA ARG A 8 -13.32 1.82 -0.45
C ARG A 8 -12.53 3.02 -0.96
N ALA A 9 -12.32 4.03 -0.10
CA ALA A 9 -11.54 5.20 -0.48
C ALA A 9 -10.06 4.86 -0.77
N ALA A 10 -9.47 3.95 0.01
CA ALA A 10 -8.11 3.47 -0.24
C ALA A 10 -7.99 2.74 -1.58
N ALA A 11 -8.93 1.83 -1.89
CA ALA A 11 -8.96 1.13 -3.17
C ALA A 11 -9.05 2.09 -4.36
N ARG A 12 -9.85 3.16 -4.26
CA ARG A 12 -9.93 4.18 -5.30
C ARG A 12 -8.59 4.87 -5.56
N LEU A 13 -7.80 5.16 -4.53
CA LEU A 13 -6.49 5.78 -4.70
C LEU A 13 -5.52 4.87 -5.45
N VAL A 14 -5.57 3.56 -5.20
CA VAL A 14 -4.77 2.57 -5.94
C VAL A 14 -5.22 2.53 -7.40
N ASN A 15 -6.53 2.41 -7.66
CA ASN A 15 -7.08 2.30 -9.02
C ASN A 15 -6.86 3.56 -9.87
N LYS A 16 -6.80 4.75 -9.24
CA LYS A 16 -6.50 6.03 -9.92
C LYS A 16 -5.01 6.28 -10.12
N ASN A 17 -4.15 5.33 -9.75
CA ASN A 17 -2.69 5.49 -9.78
C ASN A 17 -2.22 6.72 -8.97
N SER A 18 -2.86 6.96 -7.82
CA SER A 18 -2.58 8.12 -6.96
C SER A 18 -1.32 7.96 -6.10
N ILE A 19 -0.66 6.80 -6.13
CA ILE A 19 0.62 6.58 -5.48
C ILE A 19 1.71 7.03 -6.47
N LEU A 20 2.21 8.23 -6.26
CA LEU A 20 3.09 8.93 -7.20
C LEU A 20 4.54 8.44 -7.13
N TYR A 21 4.96 8.05 -5.93
CA TYR A 21 6.31 7.60 -5.65
C TYR A 21 6.29 6.57 -4.53
N LEU A 22 7.15 5.56 -4.62
CA LEU A 22 7.31 4.54 -3.60
C LEU A 22 8.78 4.13 -3.51
N ARG A 23 9.34 4.19 -2.30
CA ARG A 23 10.69 3.74 -1.98
C ARG A 23 10.62 2.71 -0.87
N VAL A 24 11.17 1.54 -1.14
CA VAL A 24 11.37 0.48 -0.15
C VAL A 24 12.80 0.57 0.35
N HIS A 25 12.97 0.67 1.66
CA HIS A 25 14.26 0.65 2.34
C HIS A 25 14.58 -0.77 2.82
N GLY A 26 15.87 -1.10 2.95
CA GLY A 26 16.32 -2.45 3.32
C GLY A 26 15.98 -2.87 4.75
N ASP A 27 15.58 -1.93 5.59
CA ASP A 27 15.16 -2.09 6.99
C ASP A 27 13.65 -2.31 7.14
N GLY A 28 12.92 -2.56 6.06
CA GLY A 28 11.47 -2.76 6.08
C GLY A 28 10.66 -1.47 6.16
N LEU A 29 11.30 -0.29 6.13
CA LEU A 29 10.59 0.99 5.99
C LEU A 29 10.20 1.23 4.54
N VAL A 30 8.96 1.64 4.31
CA VAL A 30 8.48 2.09 3.01
C VAL A 30 8.02 3.53 3.11
N ARG A 31 8.54 4.37 2.21
CA ARG A 31 8.13 5.76 2.07
C ARG A 31 7.45 5.98 0.74
N ALA A 32 6.27 6.60 0.75
CA ALA A 32 5.48 6.85 -0.43
C ALA A 32 4.91 8.27 -0.46
N ALA A 33 4.78 8.82 -1.66
CA ALA A 33 4.04 10.05 -1.91
C ALA A 33 2.69 9.69 -2.54
N VAL A 34 1.59 10.15 -1.93
CA VAL A 34 0.23 9.80 -2.34
C VAL A 34 -0.57 11.08 -2.59
N ARG A 35 -1.12 11.23 -3.79
CA ARG A 35 -2.07 12.30 -4.12
C ARG A 35 -3.44 11.98 -3.53
N GLY A 36 -3.91 12.82 -2.62
CA GLY A 36 -5.26 12.74 -2.08
C GLY A 36 -6.34 13.16 -3.08
N ASP A 37 -7.60 12.91 -2.75
CA ASP A 37 -8.75 13.27 -3.61
C ASP A 37 -8.85 14.78 -3.87
N SER A 38 -8.30 15.63 -2.99
CA SER A 38 -8.23 17.09 -3.14
C SER A 38 -7.08 17.57 -4.02
N GLY A 39 -6.25 16.67 -4.57
CA GLY A 39 -5.04 17.01 -5.32
C GLY A 39 -3.79 17.23 -4.46
N SER A 40 -3.93 17.44 -3.15
CA SER A 40 -2.81 17.58 -2.21
C SER A 40 -1.98 16.30 -2.12
N VAL A 41 -0.65 16.44 -2.02
CA VAL A 41 0.27 15.30 -1.87
C VAL A 41 0.59 15.08 -0.40
N TYR A 42 0.48 13.83 0.05
CA TYR A 42 0.79 13.42 1.41
C TYR A 42 1.92 12.39 1.41
N ILE A 43 2.80 12.50 2.40
CA ILE A 43 3.87 11.52 2.64
C ILE A 43 3.34 10.45 3.57
N VAL A 44 3.56 9.20 3.18
CA VAL A 44 3.19 8.00 3.92
C VAL A 44 4.46 7.23 4.24
N GLU A 45 4.63 6.85 5.50
CA GLU A 45 5.69 5.97 5.97
C GLU A 45 5.02 4.74 6.58
N VAL A 46 5.45 3.55 6.17
CA VAL A 46 4.98 2.27 6.71
C VAL A 46 6.20 1.45 7.06
N ASP A 47 6.33 1.10 8.33
CA ASP A 47 7.34 0.17 8.81
C ASP A 47 6.68 -1.20 8.91
N PHE A 48 7.15 -2.15 8.09
CA PHE A 48 6.62 -3.51 8.07
C PHE A 48 7.12 -4.38 9.23
N ASN A 49 8.26 -4.04 9.83
CA ASN A 49 8.81 -4.78 10.95
C ASN A 49 8.06 -4.45 12.24
N SER A 50 7.80 -3.16 12.50
CA SER A 50 7.06 -2.73 13.69
C SER A 50 5.54 -2.65 13.48
N GLY A 51 5.07 -2.73 12.23
CA GLY A 51 3.67 -2.53 11.87
C GLY A 51 3.18 -1.07 12.01
N ARG A 52 4.07 -0.15 12.41
CA ARG A 52 3.75 1.27 12.57
C ARG A 52 3.59 1.94 11.21
N ALA A 53 2.79 3.00 11.20
CA ALA A 53 2.62 3.83 10.03
C ALA A 53 2.48 5.29 10.43
N ARG A 54 2.86 6.19 9.53
CA ARG A 54 2.67 7.63 9.64
C ARG A 54 2.16 8.16 8.32
N CYS A 55 1.29 9.17 8.38
CA CYS A 55 0.89 9.93 7.21
C CYS A 55 0.78 11.41 7.56
N THR A 56 1.22 12.27 6.65
CA THR A 56 1.14 13.73 6.83
C THR A 56 -0.25 14.31 6.56
N CYS A 57 -1.24 13.49 6.19
CA CYS A 57 -2.58 13.98 5.95
C CYS A 57 -3.29 14.34 7.26
N PRO A 58 -4.15 15.38 7.27
CA PRO A 58 -4.89 15.80 8.47
C PRO A 58 -5.66 14.64 9.14
N GLY A 59 -6.32 13.80 8.34
CA GLY A 59 -7.09 12.67 8.87
C GLY A 59 -6.25 11.67 9.69
N PHE A 60 -4.97 11.51 9.36
CA PHE A 60 -4.06 10.69 10.15
C PHE A 60 -3.59 11.42 11.40
N MET A 61 -3.21 12.70 11.27
CA MET A 61 -2.77 13.52 12.41
C MET A 61 -3.84 13.60 13.51
N TYR A 62 -5.12 13.69 13.13
CA TYR A 62 -6.23 13.76 14.10
C TYR A 62 -6.71 12.41 14.62
N ARG A 63 -6.62 11.32 13.83
CA ARG A 63 -7.28 10.03 14.16
C ARG A 63 -6.34 8.84 14.26
N GLY A 64 -5.06 9.01 13.95
CA GLY A 64 -4.07 7.93 13.84
C GLY A 64 -4.32 6.94 12.69
N ARG A 65 -5.28 7.22 11.80
CA ARG A 65 -5.64 6.32 10.68
C ARG A 65 -6.18 7.10 9.48
N CYS A 66 -5.82 6.68 8.27
CA CYS A 66 -6.32 7.29 7.05
C CYS A 66 -6.34 6.30 5.86
N LYS A 67 -7.07 6.67 4.81
CA LYS A 67 -7.14 5.92 3.55
C LYS A 67 -5.79 5.82 2.82
N HIS A 68 -4.89 6.78 2.98
CA HIS A 68 -3.60 6.81 2.28
C HIS A 68 -2.67 5.69 2.76
N VAL A 69 -2.56 5.47 4.08
CA VAL A 69 -1.77 4.35 4.66
C VAL A 69 -2.29 3.02 4.13
N ILE A 70 -3.62 2.84 4.11
CA ILE A 70 -4.25 1.59 3.64
C ILE A 70 -4.01 1.41 2.14
N ALA A 71 -4.10 2.49 1.34
CA ALA A 71 -3.82 2.43 -0.09
C ALA A 71 -2.37 1.96 -0.35
N VAL A 72 -1.39 2.51 0.37
CA VAL A 72 0.02 2.11 0.25
C VAL A 72 0.21 0.64 0.64
N ARG A 73 -0.39 0.19 1.75
CA ARG A 73 -0.34 -1.23 2.15
C ARG A 73 -0.93 -2.14 1.07
N ASN A 74 -2.14 -1.83 0.59
CA ASN A 74 -2.79 -2.62 -0.46
C ASN A 74 -1.96 -2.67 -1.75
N TYR A 75 -1.36 -1.54 -2.13
CA TYR A 75 -0.51 -1.48 -3.32
C TYR A 75 0.76 -2.33 -3.16
N LEU A 76 1.38 -2.32 -1.98
CA LEU A 76 2.53 -3.16 -1.68
C LEU A 76 2.18 -4.65 -1.71
N HIS A 77 1.03 -5.04 -1.14
CA HIS A 77 0.52 -6.41 -1.25
C HIS A 77 0.34 -6.82 -2.72
N TYR A 78 -0.29 -5.97 -3.53
CA TYR A 78 -0.45 -6.21 -4.96
C TYR A 78 0.90 -6.37 -5.70
N LEU A 79 1.89 -5.53 -5.39
CA LEU A 79 3.23 -5.64 -5.99
C LEU A 79 3.95 -6.92 -5.57
N ALA A 80 3.83 -7.32 -4.29
CA ALA A 80 4.40 -8.56 -3.78
C ALA A 80 3.77 -9.77 -4.49
N GLU A 81 2.44 -9.83 -4.58
CA GLU A 81 1.72 -10.88 -5.29
C GLU A 81 2.10 -10.95 -6.77
N ARG A 82 2.21 -9.80 -7.45
CA ARG A 82 2.67 -9.77 -8.85
C ARG A 82 4.10 -10.28 -9.01
N ARG A 83 4.99 -9.93 -8.09
CA ARG A 83 6.37 -10.41 -8.10
C ARG A 83 6.42 -11.93 -7.91
N LEU A 84 5.65 -12.46 -6.97
CA LEU A 84 5.53 -13.90 -6.72
C LEU A 84 4.99 -14.63 -7.96
N ARG A 85 3.91 -14.14 -8.58
CA ARG A 85 3.35 -14.73 -9.80
C ARG A 85 4.32 -14.71 -10.97
N ARG A 86 5.08 -13.63 -11.15
CA ARG A 86 6.09 -13.54 -12.21
C ARG A 86 7.26 -14.50 -11.98
N ASN A 87 7.59 -14.76 -10.72
CA ASN A 87 8.69 -15.64 -10.35
C ASN A 87 8.24 -17.11 -10.15
N LEU A 88 6.96 -17.42 -10.35
CA LEU A 88 6.46 -18.78 -10.35
C LEU A 88 6.87 -19.45 -11.68
N PRO A 89 7.61 -20.57 -11.66
CA PRO A 89 7.93 -21.28 -12.89
C PRO A 89 6.64 -21.71 -13.61
N PRO A 90 6.57 -21.59 -14.94
CA PRO A 90 5.41 -22.07 -15.70
C PRO A 90 5.34 -23.60 -15.55
N HIS A 91 4.32 -24.09 -14.85
CA HIS A 91 3.96 -25.50 -14.71
C HIS A 91 5.08 -26.42 -14.16
N ALA A 92 5.12 -26.61 -12.84
CA ALA A 92 5.56 -27.92 -12.35
C ALA A 92 4.58 -28.97 -12.92
N PRO A 93 5.03 -30.04 -13.60
CA PRO A 93 4.13 -31.08 -14.07
C PRO A 93 3.36 -31.62 -12.87
N GLN A 94 2.03 -31.68 -13.00
CA GLN A 94 1.22 -32.45 -12.07
C GLN A 94 1.73 -33.88 -12.20
N ALA A 95 2.39 -34.38 -11.14
CA ALA A 95 2.75 -35.78 -11.05
C ALA A 95 1.45 -36.58 -11.19
N SER A 96 1.27 -37.13 -12.39
CA SER A 96 0.18 -38.03 -12.72
C SER A 96 0.60 -39.37 -12.13
N VAL A 97 -0.10 -39.80 -11.09
CA VAL A 97 -0.05 -41.17 -10.57
C VAL A 97 -1.28 -41.89 -11.08
#